data_AF-A0A962QQM5-F1
#
_entry.id   AF-A0A962QQM5-F1
#
_cell.length_a   1.000
_cell.length_b   1.000
_cell.length_c   1.000
_cell.angle_alpha   90.00
_cell.angle_beta   90.00
_cell.angle_gamma   90.00
#
_symmetry.space_group_name_H-M   'P 1'
#
loop_
_entity.id
_entity.type
_entity.pdbx_description
1 polymer ?
#
loop_
_entity_poly.entity_id
_entity_poly.type
_entity_poly.pdbx_seq_one_letter_code
_entity_poly.pdbx_strand_id
1 'polypeptide(L)'
;GHTLIALHSLTRGINKLEANTDSMAADLDANWEVLAEPIQTVMRRYGVEQPYEKLKALTRGQRIDQVGMQAFIDTLDLPDAVKAMLREMTPASYIGNAAEQARNI
;
A
#
# COMPACT_ATOMS: atom_id res chain seq x y z
N GLY A 1 -21.79 32.94 -18.16
CA GLY A 1 -20.43 33.53 -18.21
C GLY A 1 -19.44 32.74 -17.36
N HIS A 2 -19.55 32.80 -16.04
CA HIS A 2 -18.56 32.27 -15.10
C HIS A 2 -18.23 30.77 -15.25
N THR A 3 -19.23 29.90 -15.47
CA THR A 3 -19.00 28.45 -15.65
C THR A 3 -18.11 28.15 -16.84
N LEU A 4 -18.28 28.85 -17.97
CA LEU A 4 -17.46 28.64 -19.17
C LEU A 4 -15.99 29.04 -18.93
N ILE A 5 -15.78 30.13 -18.20
CA ILE A 5 -14.44 30.60 -17.84
C ILE A 5 -13.76 29.60 -16.88
N ALA A 6 -14.52 29.06 -15.93
CA ALA A 6 -14.03 28.04 -15.00
C ALA A 6 -13.61 26.76 -15.73
N LEU A 7 -14.44 26.26 -16.66
CA LEU A 7 -14.12 25.08 -17.47
C LEU A 7 -12.88 25.29 -18.33
N HIS A 8 -12.74 26.46 -18.97
CA HIS A 8 -11.56 26.76 -19.77
C HIS A 8 -10.27 26.83 -18.91
N SER A 9 -10.38 27.40 -17.71
CA SER A 9 -9.27 27.45 -16.75
C SER A 9 -8.90 26.05 -16.25
N LEU A 10 -9.89 25.20 -15.98
CA LEU A 10 -9.69 23.81 -15.58
C LEU A 10 -8.95 23.02 -16.66
N THR A 11 -9.42 23.05 -17.92
CA THR A 11 -8.75 22.36 -19.03
C THR A 11 -7.31 22.83 -19.20
N ARG A 12 -7.06 24.15 -19.13
CA ARG A 12 -5.71 24.70 -19.19
C ARG A 12 -4.84 24.24 -18.01
N GLY A 13 -5.42 24.09 -16.82
CA GLY A 13 -4.71 23.60 -15.63
C GLY A 13 -4.33 22.12 -15.76
N ILE A 14 -5.29 21.25 -16.10
CA ILE A 14 -5.08 19.80 -16.24
C ILE A 14 -4.00 19.50 -17.28
N ASN A 15 -4.00 20.21 -18.41
CA ASN A 15 -3.00 20.02 -19.47
C ASN A 15 -1.56 20.39 -19.08
N LYS A 16 -1.35 20.99 -17.91
CA LYS A 16 -0.02 21.33 -17.39
C LYS A 16 0.47 20.38 -16.31
N LEU A 17 -0.36 19.43 -15.88
CA LEU A 17 0.00 18.51 -14.81
C LEU A 17 0.89 17.40 -15.37
N GLU A 18 2.00 17.16 -14.66
CA GLU A 18 2.88 16.02 -14.87
C GLU A 18 3.01 15.28 -13.54
N ALA A 19 2.99 13.94 -13.61
CA ALA A 19 3.14 13.12 -12.41
C ALA A 19 4.60 13.15 -11.95
N ASN A 20 4.82 13.49 -10.68
CA ASN A 20 6.14 13.38 -10.06
C ASN A 20 6.31 11.97 -9.48
N THR A 21 6.76 11.06 -10.34
CA THR A 21 6.91 9.63 -10.01
C THR A 21 7.86 9.39 -8.85
N ASP A 22 8.93 10.18 -8.76
CA ASP A 22 9.97 10.01 -7.73
C ASP A 22 9.42 10.36 -6.34
N SER A 23 8.67 11.46 -6.25
CA SER A 23 8.04 11.84 -4.98
C SER A 23 6.96 10.85 -4.56
N MET A 24 6.19 10.32 -5.51
CA MET A 24 5.18 9.28 -5.23
C MET A 24 5.85 7.98 -4.77
N ALA A 25 6.93 7.55 -5.42
CA ALA A 25 7.66 6.34 -5.05
C ALA A 25 8.32 6.48 -3.67
N ALA A 26 8.92 7.64 -3.38
CA ALA A 26 9.52 7.92 -2.08
C ALA A 26 8.49 7.93 -0.95
N ASP A 27 7.29 8.49 -1.20
CA ASP A 27 6.20 8.45 -0.21
C ASP A 27 5.74 7.01 0.01
N LEU A 28 5.54 6.21 -1.03
CA LEU A 28 5.17 4.79 -0.89
C LEU A 28 6.22 3.99 -0.12
N ASP A 29 7.51 4.17 -0.42
CA ASP A 29 8.60 3.48 0.27
C ASP A 29 8.77 3.92 1.73
N ALA A 30 8.29 5.11 2.10
CA ALA A 30 8.32 5.61 3.48
C ALA A 30 7.17 5.09 4.36
N ASN A 31 6.16 4.43 3.78
CA ASN A 31 4.91 4.06 4.47
C ASN A 31 4.62 2.55 4.35
N TRP A 32 5.50 1.68 4.86
CA TRP A 32 5.31 0.22 4.82
C TRP A 32 4.17 -0.27 5.72
N GLU A 33 3.70 0.54 6.67
CA GLU A 33 2.54 0.25 7.51
C GLU A 33 1.26 -0.02 6.72
N VAL A 34 1.15 0.43 5.47
CA VAL A 34 -0.04 0.15 4.64
C VAL A 34 -0.20 -1.34 4.33
N LEU A 35 0.89 -2.12 4.37
CA LEU A 35 0.87 -3.57 4.21
C LEU A 35 0.36 -4.33 5.45
N ALA A 36 0.08 -3.62 6.54
CA ALA A 36 -0.51 -4.19 7.75
C ALA A 36 -1.80 -4.96 7.44
N GLU A 37 -2.75 -4.33 6.74
CA GLU A 37 -4.05 -4.92 6.44
C GLU A 37 -3.96 -6.22 5.62
N PRO A 38 -3.25 -6.29 4.46
CA PRO A 38 -3.18 -7.53 3.69
C PRO A 38 -2.50 -8.66 4.45
N ILE A 39 -1.45 -8.36 5.24
CA ILE A 39 -0.79 -9.35 6.08
C ILE A 39 -1.75 -9.88 7.13
N GLN A 40 -2.50 -9.00 7.80
CA GLN A 40 -3.52 -9.40 8.77
C GLN A 40 -4.61 -10.28 8.12
N THR A 41 -5.04 -9.94 6.90
CA THR A 41 -6.04 -10.71 6.15
C THR A 41 -5.53 -12.10 5.80
N VAL A 42 -4.26 -12.23 5.39
CA VAL A 42 -3.62 -13.54 5.17
C VAL A 42 -3.49 -14.32 6.48
N MET A 43 -3.07 -13.69 7.57
CA MET A 43 -3.01 -14.34 8.89
C MET A 43 -4.37 -14.91 9.31
N ARG A 44 -5.46 -14.16 9.10
CA ARG A 44 -6.83 -14.65 9.37
C ARG A 44 -7.19 -15.85 8.50
N ARG A 45 -6.85 -15.82 7.21
CA ARG A 45 -7.11 -16.93 6.28
C ARG A 45 -6.44 -18.24 6.70
N TYR A 46 -5.26 -18.16 7.30
CA TYR A 46 -4.51 -19.33 7.78
C TYR A 46 -4.72 -19.65 9.27
N GLY A 47 -5.65 -18.97 9.94
CA GLY A 47 -6.00 -19.27 11.33
C GLY A 47 -4.97 -18.84 12.37
N VAL A 48 -4.07 -17.90 12.04
CA VAL A 48 -3.11 -17.35 13.01
C VAL A 48 -3.86 -16.62 14.12
N GLU A 49 -3.55 -16.98 15.37
CA GLU A 49 -4.18 -16.36 16.54
C GLU A 49 -3.83 -14.87 16.68
N GLN A 50 -4.84 -14.10 17.13
CA GLN A 50 -4.72 -12.68 17.48
C GLN A 50 -3.97 -11.81 16.44
N PRO A 51 -4.38 -11.86 15.15
CA PRO A 51 -3.58 -11.29 14.07
C PRO A 51 -3.43 -9.76 14.17
N TYR A 52 -4.48 -9.09 14.64
CA TYR A 52 -4.44 -7.65 14.90
C TYR A 52 -3.43 -7.26 16.00
N GLU A 53 -3.40 -7.99 17.11
CA GLU A 53 -2.52 -7.64 18.24
C GLU A 53 -1.05 -7.91 17.91
N LYS A 54 -0.74 -8.99 17.17
CA LYS A 54 0.63 -9.26 16.67
C LYS A 54 1.14 -8.12 15.79
N LEU A 55 0.29 -7.61 14.92
CA LEU A 55 0.61 -6.52 14.00
C LEU A 55 0.71 -5.16 14.71
N LYS A 56 -0.18 -4.93 15.70
CA LYS A 56 -0.15 -3.75 16.55
C LYS A 56 1.11 -3.70 17.40
N ALA A 57 1.60 -4.85 17.88
CA ALA A 57 2.88 -4.91 18.60
C ALA A 57 4.06 -4.44 17.75
N LEU A 58 4.05 -4.74 16.43
CA LEU A 58 5.07 -4.32 15.49
C LEU A 58 5.01 -2.82 15.17
N THR A 59 3.81 -2.28 15.02
CA THR A 59 3.57 -0.86 14.65
C THR A 59 3.57 0.10 15.84
N ARG A 60 3.67 -0.41 17.08
CA ARG A 60 3.50 0.43 18.28
C ARG A 60 4.71 1.33 18.51
N GLY A 61 4.55 2.61 18.21
CA GLY A 61 5.50 3.68 18.57
C GLY A 61 6.71 3.78 17.66
N GLN A 62 6.73 3.07 16.54
CA GLN A 62 7.81 3.11 15.54
C GLN A 62 7.21 3.07 14.14
N ARG A 63 7.85 3.77 13.19
CA ARG A 63 7.61 3.53 11.77
C ARG A 63 8.24 2.19 11.41
N ILE A 64 7.56 1.43 10.57
CA ILE A 64 8.07 0.18 10.04
C ILE A 64 8.64 0.48 8.66
N ASP A 65 9.83 -0.02 8.40
CA ASP A 65 10.43 -0.04 7.07
C ASP A 65 10.33 -1.45 6.46
N GLN A 66 10.86 -1.62 5.25
CA GLN A 66 10.90 -2.90 4.56
C GLN A 66 11.49 -4.03 5.42
N VAL A 67 12.61 -3.75 6.10
CA VAL A 67 13.35 -4.74 6.88
C VAL A 67 12.53 -5.19 8.08
N GLY A 68 11.93 -4.24 8.81
CA GLY A 68 11.04 -4.53 9.93
C GLY A 68 9.82 -5.35 9.51
N MET A 69 9.24 -5.04 8.35
CA MET A 69 8.09 -5.80 7.83
C MET A 69 8.47 -7.24 7.44
N GLN A 70 9.61 -7.42 6.76
CA GLN A 70 10.09 -8.75 6.38
C GLN A 70 10.44 -9.60 7.61
N ALA A 71 11.15 -9.01 8.58
CA ALA A 71 11.47 -9.68 9.83
C ALA A 71 10.20 -10.13 10.59
N PHE A 72 9.13 -9.33 10.56
CA PHE A 72 7.84 -9.73 11.14
C PHE A 72 7.22 -10.93 10.42
N ILE A 73 7.19 -10.91 9.08
CA ILE A 73 6.64 -12.02 8.28
C ILE A 73 7.35 -13.34 8.62
N ASP A 74 8.65 -13.29 8.90
CA ASP A 74 9.45 -14.47 9.26
C ASP A 74 8.96 -15.13 10.56
N THR A 75 8.51 -14.32 11.52
CA THR A 75 8.00 -14.80 12.83
C THR A 75 6.64 -15.48 12.76
N LEU A 76 5.92 -15.33 11.65
CA LEU A 76 4.57 -15.87 11.52
C LEU A 76 4.60 -17.39 11.34
N ASP A 77 3.66 -18.08 11.97
CA ASP A 77 3.43 -19.51 11.72
C ASP A 77 2.55 -19.67 10.48
N LEU A 78 3.20 -19.56 9.32
CA LEU A 78 2.59 -19.63 7.99
C LEU A 78 3.42 -20.56 7.09
N PRO A 79 2.82 -21.20 6.07
CA PRO A 79 3.58 -21.95 5.09
C PRO A 79 4.61 -21.08 4.37
N ASP A 80 5.78 -21.65 4.03
CA ASP A 80 6.88 -20.88 3.42
C ASP A 80 6.50 -20.21 2.11
N ALA A 81 5.67 -20.86 1.29
CA ALA A 81 5.14 -20.28 0.05
C ALA A 81 4.32 -19.00 0.31
N VAL A 82 3.59 -18.96 1.44
CA VAL A 82 2.78 -17.80 1.83
C VAL A 82 3.69 -16.68 2.36
N LYS A 83 4.70 -17.02 3.15
CA LYS A 83 5.70 -16.04 3.60
C LYS A 83 6.44 -15.43 2.41
N ALA A 84 6.84 -16.24 1.43
CA ALA A 84 7.49 -15.77 0.21
C ALA A 84 6.61 -14.76 -0.55
N MET A 85 5.34 -15.10 -0.76
CA MET A 85 4.36 -14.18 -1.38
C MET A 85 4.22 -12.86 -0.59
N LEU A 86 4.14 -12.93 0.74
CA LEU A 86 4.05 -11.73 1.58
C LEU A 86 5.31 -10.87 1.52
N ARG A 87 6.51 -11.47 1.40
CA ARG A 87 7.79 -10.74 1.29
C ARG A 87 7.96 -10.01 -0.05
N GLU A 88 7.30 -10.47 -1.09
CA GLU A 88 7.29 -9.82 -2.42
C GLU A 88 6.35 -8.61 -2.48
N MET A 89 5.46 -8.45 -1.50
CA MET A 89 4.55 -7.31 -1.45
C MET A 89 5.32 -6.01 -1.14
N THR A 90 4.91 -4.93 -1.81
CA THR A 90 5.40 -3.57 -1.56
C THR A 90 4.21 -2.62 -1.50
N PRO A 91 4.33 -1.46 -0.84
CA PRO A 91 3.28 -0.44 -0.87
C PRO A 91 2.86 -0.06 -2.29
N ALA A 92 3.80 -0.04 -3.23
CA ALA A 92 3.54 0.26 -4.64
C ALA A 92 2.83 -0.85 -5.41
N SER A 93 3.01 -2.13 -5.04
CA SER A 93 2.30 -3.25 -5.69
C SER A 93 0.93 -3.52 -5.06
N TYR A 94 0.68 -3.03 -3.84
CA TYR A 94 -0.60 -3.21 -3.14
C TYR A 94 -1.67 -2.21 -3.57
N ILE A 95 -2.03 -2.22 -4.85
CA ILE A 95 -3.04 -1.31 -5.45
C ILE A 95 -4.38 -1.99 -5.79
N GLY A 96 -4.55 -3.27 -5.43
CA GLY A 96 -5.73 -4.05 -5.79
C GLY A 96 -5.97 -4.06 -7.31
N ASN A 97 -7.20 -3.76 -7.73
CA ASN A 97 -7.57 -3.64 -9.15
C ASN A 97 -7.61 -2.19 -9.65
N ALA A 98 -6.97 -1.23 -8.96
CA ALA A 98 -7.04 0.19 -9.31
C ALA A 98 -6.65 0.48 -10.77
N ALA A 99 -5.57 -0.15 -11.26
CA ALA A 99 -5.11 0.04 -12.63
C ALA A 99 -6.10 -0.51 -13.68
N GLU A 100 -6.81 -1.60 -13.36
CA GLU A 100 -7.86 -2.16 -14.21
C GLU A 100 -9.07 -1.22 -14.24
N GLN A 101 -9.54 -0.77 -13.08
CA GLN A 101 -10.66 0.15 -12.99
C GLN A 101 -10.38 1.45 -13.75
N ALA A 102 -9.19 2.03 -13.60
CA ALA A 102 -8.80 3.26 -14.29
C ALA A 102 -8.79 3.14 -15.82
N ARG A 103 -8.50 1.94 -16.37
CA ARG A 103 -8.55 1.68 -17.81
C ARG A 103 -9.96 1.41 -18.34
N ASN A 104 -10.88 1.04 -17.46
CA ASN A 104 -12.24 0.64 -17.81
C ASN A 104 -13.28 1.78 -17.67
N ILE A 105 -12.82 3.02 -17.44
CA ILE A 105 -13.65 4.25 -17.41
C ILE A 105 -13.59 4.94 -18.77
#